data_AF-A0AA37XL20-F1
#
_entry.id   AF-A0AA37XL20-F1
#
_cell.length_a   1.000
_cell.length_b   1.000
_cell.length_c   1.000
_cell.angle_alpha   90.00
_cell.angle_beta   90.00
_cell.angle_gamma   90.00
#
_symmetry.space_group_name_H-M   'P 1'
#
loop_
_entity.id
_entity.type
_entity.pdbx_description
1 polymer ?
#
loop_
_entity_poly.entity_id
_entity_poly.type
_entity_poly.pdbx_seq_one_letter_code
_entity_poly.pdbx_strand_id
1 'polypeptide(L)' 'MNIEKEIAQELLAIQAVFLNPHTPFTWASGMKSPIYCDNRMTMSYPKVRKKLLKA' A
#
# COMPACT_ATOMS: atom_id res chain seq x y z
N MET A 1 -16.15 -10.55 -0.07
CA MET A 1 -15.39 -9.32 -0.37
C MET A 1 -14.59 -9.60 -1.64
N ASN A 2 -14.41 -8.65 -2.56
CA ASN A 2 -13.61 -8.92 -3.77
C ASN A 2 -12.10 -8.93 -3.42
N ILE A 3 -11.29 -9.70 -4.15
CA ILE A 3 -9.87 -9.94 -3.85
C ILE A 3 -9.06 -8.64 -3.76
N GLU A 4 -9.39 -7.63 -4.57
CA GLU A 4 -8.73 -6.33 -4.59
C GLU A 4 -9.04 -5.53 -3.32
N LYS A 5 -10.26 -5.66 -2.77
CA LYS A 5 -10.61 -5.02 -1.49
C LYS A 5 -9.86 -5.65 -0.32
N GLU A 6 -9.68 -6.97 -0.34
CA GLU A 6 -8.89 -7.65 0.69
C GLU A 6 -7.42 -7.26 0.62
N ILE A 7 -6.83 -7.22 -0.59
CA ILE A 7 -5.45 -6.78 -0.78
C ILE A 7 -5.28 -5.33 -0.33
N ALA A 8 -6.19 -4.43 -0.72
CA ALA A 8 -6.12 -3.03 -0.29
C ALA A 8 -6.15 -2.88 1.23
N GLN A 9 -6.98 -3.65 1.93
CA GLN A 9 -7.03 -3.65 3.39
C GLN A 9 -5.72 -4.17 4.01
N GLU A 10 -5.14 -5.24 3.46
CA GLU A 10 -3.87 -5.77 3.95
C GLU A 10 -2.72 -4.77 3.75
N LEU A 11 -2.64 -4.11 2.60
CA LEU A 11 -1.62 -3.10 2.31
C LEU A 11 -1.70 -1.89 3.24
N LEU A 12 -2.92 -1.44 3.59
CA LEU A 12 -3.14 -0.40 4.59
C LEU A 12 -2.74 -0.89 5.99
N ALA A 13 -3.11 -2.12 6.36
CA ALA A 13 -2.83 -2.69 7.67
C ALA A 13 -1.33 -2.83 7.97
N ILE A 14 -0.53 -3.22 6.97
CA ILE A 14 0.93 -3.34 7.11
C ILE A 14 1.67 -2.02 6.85
N GLN A 15 0.94 -0.93 6.61
CA GLN A 15 1.50 0.38 6.27
C GLN A 15 2.38 0.37 5.01
N ALA A 16 2.09 -0.52 4.06
CA ALA A 16 2.68 -0.47 2.73
C ALA A 16 2.03 0.64 1.87
N VAL A 17 0.81 1.06 2.23
CA VAL A 17 0.09 2.19 1.61
C VAL A 17 -0.39 3.16 2.68
N PHE A 18 -0.26 4.45 2.42
CA PHE A 18 -0.78 5.53 3.25
C PHE A 18 -1.67 6.45 2.43
N LEU A 19 -2.77 6.91 3.02
CA LEU A 19 -3.71 7.85 2.41
C LEU A 19 -3.83 9.09 3.30
N ASN A 20 -3.26 10.21 2.85
CA ASN A 20 -3.29 11.51 3.53
C ASN A 20 -3.83 12.59 2.57
N PRO A 21 -5.15 12.64 2.31
CA PRO A 21 -5.73 13.60 1.38
C PRO A 21 -5.63 15.06 1.85
N HIS A 22 -5.59 15.29 3.17
CA HIS A 22 -5.51 16.64 3.75
C HIS A 22 -4.08 17.14 3.94
N THR A 23 -3.11 16.23 4.10
CA THR A 23 -1.68 16.55 4.28
C THR A 23 -0.84 15.69 3.32
N PRO A 24 -0.77 16.06 2.02
CA PRO A 24 -0.12 15.26 1.00
C PRO A 24 1.37 15.06 1.23
N PHE A 25 1.89 13.92 0.78
CA PHE A 25 3.32 13.65 0.72
C PHE A 25 3.96 14.40 -0.43
N THR A 26 5.24 14.75 -0.29
CA THR A 26 6.07 15.24 -1.40
C THR A 26 6.92 14.09 -1.92
N TRP A 27 6.69 13.67 -3.16
CA TRP A 27 7.51 12.65 -3.82
C TRP A 27 8.90 13.21 -4.19
N ALA A 28 9.83 12.31 -4.53
CA ALA A 28 11.20 12.69 -4.89
C ALA A 28 11.27 13.64 -6.10
N SER A 29 10.27 13.62 -6.99
CA SER A 29 10.14 14.55 -8.12
C SER A 29 9.67 15.96 -7.71
N GLY A 30 9.33 16.18 -6.43
CA GLY A 30 8.68 17.39 -5.93
C GLY A 30 7.15 17.38 -6.07
N MET A 31 6.57 16.37 -6.73
CA MET A 31 5.11 16.25 -6.88
C MET A 31 4.45 15.99 -5.52
N LYS A 32 3.35 16.71 -5.24
CA LYS A 32 2.51 16.43 -4.08
C LYS A 32 1.50 15.34 -4.41
N SER A 33 1.39 14.32 -3.56
CA SER A 33 0.46 13.21 -3.74
C SER A 33 -0.24 12.87 -2.43
N PRO A 34 -1.56 12.63 -2.44
CA PRO A 34 -2.30 12.21 -1.25
C PRO A 34 -2.02 10.76 -0.87
N ILE A 35 -1.29 10.01 -1.71
CA ILE A 35 -0.97 8.60 -1.50
C ILE A 35 0.54 8.37 -1.51
N TYR A 36 1.00 7.56 -0.56
CA TYR A 36 2.33 6.97 -0.58
C TYR A 36 2.20 5.45 -0.60
N CYS A 37 3.03 4.78 -1.41
CA CYS A 37 3.01 3.34 -1.58
C CYS A 37 4.44 2.80 -1.64
N ASP A 38 4.74 1.83 -0.77
CA ASP A 38 5.96 1.04 -0.81
C ASP A 38 5.63 -0.46 -0.70
N ASN A 39 5.30 -1.07 -1.83
CA ASN A 39 4.99 -2.50 -1.89
C ASN A 39 6.20 -3.41 -1.60
N ARG A 40 7.43 -2.89 -1.52
CA ARG A 40 8.59 -3.70 -1.10
C ARG A 40 8.42 -4.20 0.32
N MET A 41 7.70 -3.45 1.16
CA MET A 41 7.36 -3.87 2.53
C MET A 41 6.62 -5.22 2.57
N THR A 42 5.84 -5.56 1.54
CA THR A 42 5.10 -6.84 1.47
C THR A 42 6.02 -8.05 1.58
N MET A 43 7.30 -7.93 1.21
CA MET A 43 8.30 -8.99 1.32
C MET A 43 8.57 -9.40 2.78
N SER A 44 8.39 -8.49 3.74
CA SER A 44 8.51 -8.76 5.17
C SER A 44 7.26 -9.39 5.78
N TYR A 45 6.17 -9.51 5.01
CA TYR A 45 4.89 -10.08 5.44
C TYR A 45 4.53 -11.30 4.58
N PRO A 46 5.03 -12.50 4.91
CA PRO A 46 4.87 -13.69 4.06
C PRO A 46 3.41 -14.04 3.71
N LYS A 47 2.46 -13.77 4.61
CA LYS A 47 1.02 -13.99 4.37
C LYS A 47 0.49 -13.05 3.29
N VAL A 48 0.77 -11.76 3.40
CA VAL A 48 0.36 -10.73 2.43
C VAL A 48 0.99 -11.01 1.08
N ARG A 49 2.31 -11.29 1.04
CA ARG A 49 3.01 -11.68 -0.19
C ARG A 49 2.38 -12.90 -0.87
N LYS A 50 2.04 -13.94 -0.09
CA LYS A 50 1.42 -15.15 -0.62
C LYS A 50 0.02 -14.89 -1.18
N LYS A 51 -0.74 -13.94 -0.61
CA LYS A 51 -2.05 -13.55 -1.15
C LYS A 51 -1.89 -12.80 -2.48
N LEU A 52 -0.95 -11.86 -2.56
CA LEU A 52 -0.64 -11.12 -3.80
C LEU A 52 -0.25 -12.03 -4.97
N LEU A 53 0.55 -13.08 -4.72
CA LEU A 53 0.97 -14.03 -5.76
C LEU A 53 -0.16 -14.94 -6.29
N LYS A 54 -1.31 -14.96 -5.62
CA LYS A 54 -2.45 -15.81 -5.97
C LYS A 54 -3.62 -15.04 -6.57
N ALA A 55 -3.53 -13.71 -6.57
CA ALA A 55 -4.47 -12.82 -7.24
C ALA A 55 -4.06 -12.66 -8.71
#